data_AF-A0A934B6Z2-F1
#
_entry.id   AF-A0A934B6Z2-F1
#
_cell.length_a   1.000
_cell.length_b   1.000
_cell.length_c   1.000
_cell.angle_alpha   90.00
_cell.angle_beta   90.00
_cell.angle_gamma   90.00
#
_symmetry.space_group_name_H-M   'P 1'
#
loop_
_entity.id
_entity.type
_entity.pdbx_description
1 polymer ?
#
loop_
_entity_poly.entity_id
_entity_poly.type
_entity_poly.pdbx_seq_one_letter_code
_entity_poly.pdbx_strand_id
1 'polypeptide(L)'
;MRYVVVGGVATLLHGYARLTADVDLAVDLAPQEALKMIRALAGKGFRPQAPVSAEMFADPVVREEWLQEKHSESHARGRFAAQARGSV
;
A
#
# COMPACT_ATOMS: atom_id res chain seq x y z
N MET A 1 -0.74 -13.38 -7.99
CA MET A 1 -1.24 -12.10 -7.45
C MET A 1 -2.72 -12.24 -7.17
N ARG A 2 -3.10 -12.45 -5.91
CA ARG A 2 -4.49 -12.27 -5.45
C ARG A 2 -4.59 -10.94 -4.74
N TYR A 3 -5.58 -10.13 -5.08
CA TYR A 3 -5.84 -8.85 -4.44
C TYR A 3 -7.33 -8.53 -4.45
N VAL A 4 -7.75 -7.66 -3.55
CA VAL A 4 -9.07 -7.05 -3.53
C VAL A 4 -8.93 -5.54 -3.40
N VAL A 5 -9.73 -4.80 -4.16
CA VAL A 5 -9.83 -3.34 -4.03
C VAL A 5 -10.72 -3.05 -2.84
N VAL A 6 -10.25 -2.19 -1.95
CA VAL A 6 -10.98 -1.76 -0.75
C VAL A 6 -11.09 -0.23 -0.74
N GLY A 7 -11.70 0.34 0.31
CA GLY A 7 -11.76 1.78 0.49
C GLY A 7 -12.66 2.51 -0.50
N GLY A 8 -12.38 3.81 -0.73
CA GLY A 8 -13.25 4.70 -1.49
C GLY A 8 -13.47 4.29 -2.96
N VAL A 9 -12.47 3.66 -3.58
CA VAL A 9 -12.58 3.13 -4.94
C VAL A 9 -13.53 1.94 -4.98
N ALA A 10 -13.52 1.07 -3.97
CA ALA A 10 -14.50 -0.02 -3.89
C ALA A 10 -15.93 0.55 -3.82
N THR A 11 -16.16 1.61 -3.04
CA THR A 11 -17.46 2.30 -2.98
C THR A 11 -17.88 2.90 -4.33
N LEU A 12 -16.94 3.51 -5.05
CA LEU A 12 -17.16 4.02 -6.41
C LEU A 12 -17.58 2.91 -7.38
N LEU A 13 -16.86 1.78 -7.37
CA LEU A 13 -17.16 0.62 -8.23
C LEU A 13 -18.53 0.00 -7.95
N HIS A 14 -19.06 0.15 -6.73
CA HIS A 14 -20.41 -0.30 -6.35
C HIS A 14 -21.50 0.76 -6.62
N GLY A 15 -21.20 1.82 -7.38
CA GLY A 15 -22.20 2.79 -7.86
C GLY A 15 -22.44 3.99 -6.94
N TYR A 16 -21.63 4.15 -5.89
CA TYR A 16 -21.74 5.30 -4.98
C TYR A 16 -20.64 6.32 -5.29
N ALA A 17 -21.05 7.49 -5.82
CA ALA A 17 -20.11 8.55 -6.16
C ALA A 17 -19.41 9.10 -4.90
N ARG A 18 -18.09 8.91 -4.82
CA ARG A 18 -17.23 9.47 -3.79
C ARG A 18 -15.95 9.97 -4.44
N LEU A 19 -15.56 11.20 -4.11
CA LEU A 19 -14.23 11.68 -4.49
C LEU A 19 -13.18 10.89 -3.68
N THR A 20 -12.29 10.19 -4.35
CA THR A 20 -11.20 9.43 -3.72
C THR A 20 -9.92 9.72 -4.48
N ALA A 21 -8.90 10.20 -3.76
CA ALA A 21 -7.59 10.51 -4.34
C ALA A 21 -6.63 9.31 -4.31
N ASP A 22 -6.93 8.32 -3.47
CA ASP A 22 -6.08 7.16 -3.23
C ASP A 22 -6.83 5.86 -3.60
N VAL A 23 -6.05 4.83 -3.95
CA VAL A 23 -6.50 3.46 -4.19
C VAL A 23 -5.94 2.56 -3.09
N ASP A 24 -6.81 1.88 -2.37
CA ASP A 24 -6.41 0.92 -1.33
C ASP A 24 -6.55 -0.51 -1.86
N LEU A 25 -5.48 -1.30 -1.74
CA LEU A 25 -5.41 -2.70 -2.18
C LEU A 25 -5.09 -3.59 -0.97
N ALA A 26 -5.92 -4.60 -0.72
CA ALA A 26 -5.52 -5.72 0.13
C ALA A 26 -4.94 -6.82 -0.74
N VAL A 27 -3.75 -7.31 -0.40
CA VAL A 27 -2.96 -8.26 -1.19
C VAL A 27 -2.55 -9.46 -0.34
N ASP A 28 -2.19 -10.55 -1.02
CA ASP A 28 -1.54 -11.68 -0.36
C ASP A 28 -0.17 -11.26 0.19
N LEU A 29 0.02 -11.40 1.51
CA LEU A 29 1.22 -11.01 2.24
C LEU A 29 2.30 -12.10 2.29
N ALA A 30 2.10 -13.23 1.61
CA ALA A 30 3.18 -14.18 1.37
C ALA A 30 4.36 -13.43 0.71
N PRO A 31 5.61 -13.60 1.18
CA PRO A 31 6.73 -12.73 0.79
C PRO A 31 6.92 -12.61 -0.74
N GLN A 32 6.78 -13.72 -1.45
CA GLN A 32 6.89 -13.75 -2.92
C GLN A 32 5.76 -12.97 -3.61
N GLU A 33 4.55 -13.02 -3.06
CA GLU A 33 3.40 -12.33 -3.65
C GLU A 33 3.46 -10.82 -3.36
N ALA A 34 3.80 -10.43 -2.13
CA ALA A 34 4.04 -9.04 -1.77
C ALA A 34 5.15 -8.41 -2.65
N LEU A 35 6.25 -9.13 -2.88
CA LEU A 35 7.37 -8.63 -3.67
C LEU A 35 6.99 -8.39 -5.14
N LYS A 36 6.22 -9.29 -5.77
CA LYS A 36 5.77 -9.10 -7.16
C LYS A 36 4.85 -7.87 -7.27
N MET A 37 3.94 -7.65 -6.29
CA MET A 37 3.09 -6.46 -6.26
C MET A 37 3.93 -5.18 -6.18
N ILE A 38 4.91 -5.14 -5.26
CA ILE A 38 5.77 -3.97 -5.08
C ILE A 38 6.58 -3.66 -6.34
N ARG A 39 7.15 -4.70 -6.97
CA ARG A 39 7.86 -4.53 -8.24
C ARG A 39 6.94 -4.05 -9.36
N ALA A 40 5.70 -4.54 -9.41
CA ALA A 40 4.72 -4.08 -10.40
C ALA A 40 4.37 -2.59 -10.21
N LEU A 41 4.16 -2.16 -8.97
CA LEU A 41 3.89 -0.76 -8.64
C LEU A 41 5.11 0.13 -8.92
N ALA A 42 6.30 -0.28 -8.50
CA ALA A 42 7.54 0.43 -8.77
C ALA A 42 7.80 0.57 -10.29
N GLY A 43 7.57 -0.49 -11.06
CA GLY A 43 7.65 -0.48 -12.52
C GLY A 43 6.63 0.45 -13.20
N LYS A 44 5.56 0.85 -12.51
CA LYS A 44 4.59 1.84 -12.94
C LYS A 44 4.86 3.25 -12.40
N GLY A 45 6.00 3.46 -11.74
CA GLY A 45 6.44 4.76 -11.24
C GLY A 45 5.88 5.15 -9.88
N PHE A 46 5.15 4.26 -9.20
CA PHE A 46 4.75 4.47 -7.82
C PHE A 46 5.96 4.43 -6.90
N ARG A 47 5.99 5.30 -5.88
CA ARG A 47 7.07 5.36 -4.90
C ARG A 47 6.52 5.23 -3.48
N PRO A 48 7.26 4.58 -2.57
CA PRO A 48 6.89 4.55 -1.17
C PRO A 48 6.92 5.97 -0.59
N GLN A 49 5.95 6.29 0.28
CA GLN A 49 5.97 7.53 1.06
C GLN A 49 6.94 7.45 2.24
N ALA A 50 7.09 6.26 2.84
CA ALA A 50 8.07 6.04 3.88
C ALA A 50 9.50 6.09 3.30
N PRO A 51 10.49 6.64 4.03
CA PRO A 51 11.87 6.77 3.56
C PRO A 51 12.65 5.45 3.67
N VAL A 52 12.01 4.35 3.26
CA VAL A 52 12.57 2.99 3.26
C VAL A 52 12.35 2.35 1.91
N SER A 53 13.14 1.31 1.59
CA SER A 53 12.91 0.50 0.39
C SER A 53 11.51 -0.10 0.45
N ALA A 54 10.76 -0.03 -0.66
CA ALA A 54 9.42 -0.60 -0.71
C ALA A 54 9.47 -2.11 -0.52
N GLU A 55 10.50 -2.78 -1.03
CA GLU A 55 10.71 -4.22 -0.95
C GLU A 55 10.75 -4.75 0.49
N MET A 56 11.13 -3.92 1.46
CA MET A 56 11.10 -4.27 2.88
C MET A 56 9.70 -4.65 3.38
N PHE A 57 8.64 -4.12 2.75
CA PHE A 57 7.27 -4.53 3.06
C PHE A 57 7.00 -6.02 2.76
N ALA A 58 7.79 -6.66 1.90
CA ALA A 58 7.63 -8.09 1.62
C ALA A 58 8.12 -8.99 2.79
N ASP A 59 8.93 -8.45 3.70
CA ASP A 59 9.47 -9.18 4.85
C ASP A 59 8.45 -9.21 6.03
N PRO A 60 8.01 -10.39 6.48
CA PRO A 60 7.07 -10.51 7.59
C PRO A 60 7.61 -9.99 8.92
N VAL A 61 8.93 -10.08 9.17
CA VAL A 61 9.54 -9.59 10.41
C VAL A 61 9.49 -8.07 10.44
N VAL A 62 9.92 -7.43 9.35
CA VAL A 62 9.85 -5.97 9.21
C VAL A 62 8.42 -5.45 9.34
N ARG A 63 7.44 -6.17 8.75
CA ARG A 63 6.02 -5.80 8.91
C ARG A 63 5.55 -5.89 10.35
N GLU A 64 5.96 -6.94 11.07
CA GLU A 64 5.61 -7.10 12.49
C GLU A 64 6.21 -5.97 13.33
N GLU A 65 7.49 -5.66 13.12
CA GLU A 65 8.16 -4.53 13.78
C GLU A 65 7.40 -3.22 13.56
N TRP A 66 7.04 -2.91 12.32
CA TRP A 66 6.27 -1.70 11.99
C TRP A 66 4.88 -1.68 12.63
N LEU A 67 4.21 -2.84 12.72
CA LEU A 67 2.91 -2.94 13.41
C LEU A 67 3.08 -2.64 14.90
N GLN A 68 4.09 -3.21 15.55
CA GLN A 68 4.36 -2.99 16.97
C GLN A 68 4.78 -1.54 17.28
N GLU A 69 5.61 -0.93 16.44
CA GLU A 69 5.98 0.49 16.52
C GLU A 69 4.75 1.39 16.37
N LYS A 70 3.85 1.08 15.44
CA LYS A 70 2.62 1.85 15.24
C LYS A 70 1.63 1.72 16.39
N HIS A 71 1.57 0.57 17.06
CA HIS A 71 0.74 0.37 18.24
C HIS A 71 1.27 1.10 19.47
N SER A 72 2.58 1.30 19.56
CA SER A 72 3.22 2.08 20.64
C SER A 72 3.18 3.59 20.38
N GLU A 73 3.20 4.01 19.11
CA GLU A 73 3.06 5.40 18.69
C GLU A 73 1.65 5.73 18.15
N SER A 74 0.69 5.92 19.04
CA SER A 74 -0.70 6.28 18.70
C SER A 74 -0.89 7.62 17.93
N HIS A 75 0.14 8.24 17.33
CA HIS A 75 -0.03 9.50 16.57
C HIS A 75 0.88 9.77 15.35
N ALA A 76 1.77 8.87 14.89
CA ALA A 76 2.68 9.22 13.80
C ALA A 76 2.66 8.25 12.61
N ARG A 77 1.91 8.66 11.57
CA ARG A 77 2.09 8.39 10.12
C ARG A 77 2.77 7.07 9.72
N GLY A 78 1.98 6.16 9.16
CA GLY A 78 2.46 5.07 8.32
C GLY A 78 1.34 4.54 7.46
N ARG A 79 0.79 5.41 6.61
CA ARG A 79 0.01 4.93 5.47
C ARG A 79 1.02 4.50 4.42
N PHE A 80 0.98 3.23 4.04
CA PHE A 80 1.66 2.78 2.84
C PHE A 80 0.80 3.19 1.63
N ALA A 81 0.72 4.49 1.37
CA ALA A 81 0.02 5.04 0.22
C ALA A 81 1.02 5.17 -0.93
N ALA A 82 0.80 4.41 -1.99
CA ALA A 82 1.58 4.50 -3.21
C ALA A 82 1.03 5.68 -4.04
N GLN A 83 1.80 6.75 -4.18
CA GLN A 83 1.38 7.91 -4.97
C GLN A 83 2.01 7.85 -6.37
N ALA A 84 1.18 7.82 -7.42
CA ALA A 84 1.63 8.06 -8.78
C ALA A 84 1.69 9.57 -9.02
N ARG A 85 2.87 10.10 -9.33
CA ARG A 85 2.97 11.47 -9.84
C ARG A 85 2.59 11.45 -11.33
N GLY A 86 1.57 12.22 -11.70
CA GLY A 86 1.30 12.51 -13.10
C GLY A 86 2.46 13.32 -13.69
N SER A 87 3.07 12.79 -14.75
CA SER A 87 3.87 13.61 -15.66
C SER A 87 2.89 14.30 -16.61
N VAL A 88 3.00 15.64 -16.63
CA VAL A 88 2.32 16.54 -17.57
C VAL A 88 2.63 16.17 -19.01
#